data_AF-A0A2K9NWA7-F1
#
_entry.id   AF-A0A2K9NWA7-F1
#
_cell.length_a   1.000
_cell.length_b   1.000
_cell.length_c   1.000
_cell.angle_alpha   90.00
_cell.angle_beta   90.00
_cell.angle_gamma   90.00
#
_symmetry.space_group_name_H-M   'P 1'
#
loop_
_entity.id
_entity.type
_entity.pdbx_description
1 polymer ?
#
loop_
_entity_poly.entity_id
_entity_poly.type
_entity_poly.pdbx_seq_one_letter_code
_entity_poly.pdbx_strand_id
1 'polypeptide(L)'
;MTNNLAFSTNAETFLKGLHMKFLSALCLSLLLASAPLHAGSIKEIYSSAQEAIEFYYQASGEWSVLKISKINFVDTQSAEYTLISARTTIKNLTTREISKEICLVTYVTENHEFYSINCF
;
A
#
# COMPACT_ATOMS: atom_id res chain seq x y z
N MET A 1 -27.92 36.44 -41.21
CA MET A 1 -28.21 35.79 -39.93
C MET A 1 -28.99 34.52 -40.21
N THR A 2 -28.34 33.36 -39.99
CA THR A 2 -28.83 32.05 -39.50
C THR A 2 -27.93 30.97 -40.07
N ASN A 3 -27.29 30.23 -39.16
CA ASN A 3 -26.28 29.21 -39.41
C ASN A 3 -26.87 27.95 -40.03
N ASN A 4 -26.23 27.46 -41.09
CA ASN A 4 -26.28 26.06 -41.51
C ASN A 4 -24.90 25.45 -41.17
N LEU A 5 -24.86 24.50 -40.24
CA LEU A 5 -23.68 23.65 -40.07
C LEU A 5 -23.97 22.31 -40.74
N ALA A 6 -23.44 22.19 -41.95
CA ALA A 6 -23.28 20.94 -42.66
C ALA A 6 -22.02 20.21 -42.16
N PHE A 7 -22.16 18.89 -42.20
CA PHE A 7 -21.15 17.83 -42.10
C PHE A 7 -19.83 18.17 -42.82
N SER A 8 -18.68 17.90 -42.20
CA SER A 8 -17.47 17.55 -42.94
C SER A 8 -16.48 16.78 -42.06
N THR A 9 -16.24 15.56 -42.51
CA THR A 9 -15.11 14.68 -42.21
C THR A 9 -13.78 15.42 -42.30
N ASN A 10 -12.88 15.20 -41.34
CA ASN A 10 -11.45 15.18 -41.62
C ASN A 10 -10.74 14.26 -40.63
N ALA A 11 -10.40 13.07 -41.12
CA ALA A 11 -9.15 12.45 -40.78
C ALA A 11 -8.01 13.43 -41.11
N GLU A 12 -6.87 13.24 -40.45
CA GLU A 12 -5.62 13.95 -40.74
C GLU A 12 -5.59 15.41 -40.28
N THR A 13 -5.50 15.60 -38.96
CA THR A 13 -4.54 16.59 -38.49
C THR A 13 -3.74 16.01 -37.33
N PHE A 14 -2.54 15.54 -37.69
CA PHE A 14 -1.34 15.74 -36.90
C PHE A 14 -1.29 15.05 -35.53
N LEU A 15 -1.04 13.73 -35.53
CA LEU A 15 0.28 13.11 -35.28
C LEU A 15 1.35 13.86 -34.41
N LYS A 16 0.97 14.77 -33.51
CA LYS A 16 1.89 15.49 -32.61
C LYS A 16 1.39 15.68 -31.16
N GLY A 17 0.28 15.03 -30.78
CA GLY A 17 -0.23 15.07 -29.40
C GLY A 17 0.08 13.82 -28.55
N LEU A 18 0.74 12.83 -29.14
CA LEU A 18 0.99 11.53 -28.52
C LEU A 18 2.27 11.57 -27.66
N HIS A 19 2.31 12.34 -26.58
CA HIS A 19 3.29 12.10 -25.51
C HIS A 19 3.05 12.78 -24.16
N MET A 20 1.87 13.35 -23.85
CA MET A 20 1.76 14.05 -22.56
C MET A 20 0.38 14.14 -21.91
N LYS A 21 -0.43 13.08 -21.96
CA LYS A 21 -1.66 12.95 -21.13
C LYS A 21 -1.98 11.49 -20.79
N PHE A 22 -1.10 10.82 -20.04
CA PHE A 22 -1.40 9.50 -19.46
C PHE A 22 -1.13 9.38 -17.96
N LEU A 23 -0.93 10.51 -17.25
CA LEU A 23 -0.84 10.56 -15.79
C LEU A 23 -1.79 11.64 -15.26
N SER A 24 -3.10 11.40 -15.26
CA SER A 24 -4.03 12.20 -14.43
C SER A 24 -5.43 11.60 -14.29
N ALA A 25 -5.70 10.41 -14.84
CA ALA A 25 -7.05 9.82 -14.84
C ALA A 25 -7.13 8.46 -14.13
N LEU A 26 -6.14 8.11 -13.29
CA LEU A 26 -6.16 6.90 -12.47
C LEU A 26 -6.55 7.16 -10.99
N CYS A 27 -6.89 8.40 -10.64
CA CYS A 27 -7.17 8.82 -9.26
C CYS A 27 -8.68 9.00 -8.97
N LEU A 28 -9.58 8.71 -9.93
CA LEU A 28 -10.99 9.11 -9.81
C LEU A 28 -12.01 8.04 -10.25
N SER A 29 -11.67 6.76 -10.14
CA SER A 29 -12.59 5.64 -10.41
C SER A 29 -12.76 4.65 -9.25
N LEU A 30 -12.27 4.95 -8.05
CA LEU A 30 -12.49 4.12 -6.85
C LEU A 30 -13.70 4.56 -6.00
N LEU A 31 -14.59 5.38 -6.58
CA LEU A 31 -15.89 5.69 -6.00
C LEU A 31 -16.92 4.68 -6.54
N LEU A 32 -17.04 3.50 -5.93
CA LEU A 32 -18.23 2.62 -5.93
C LEU A 32 -17.92 1.27 -5.24
N ALA A 33 -18.18 1.19 -3.93
CA ALA A 33 -18.81 0.05 -3.25
C ALA A 33 -18.79 0.29 -1.74
N SER A 34 -19.76 1.05 -1.24
CA SER A 34 -20.11 1.03 0.18
C SER A 34 -20.80 -0.30 0.50
N ALA A 35 -20.02 -1.35 0.70
CA ALA A 35 -20.43 -2.52 1.45
C ALA A 35 -20.08 -2.27 2.93
N PRO A 36 -20.86 -2.78 3.89
CA PRO A 36 -20.50 -2.63 5.29
C PRO A 36 -19.13 -3.26 5.51
N LEU A 37 -18.23 -2.42 6.01
CA LEU A 37 -16.84 -2.64 6.35
C LEU A 37 -16.72 -3.83 7.31
N HIS A 38 -16.69 -5.06 6.77
CA HIS A 38 -16.13 -6.17 7.49
C HIS A 38 -14.63 -5.92 7.50
N ALA A 39 -14.06 -5.90 8.71
CA ALA A 39 -12.64 -5.97 8.98
C ALA A 39 -11.88 -6.63 7.81
N GLY A 40 -10.85 -5.94 7.29
CA GLY A 40 -10.02 -6.49 6.21
C GLY A 40 -9.75 -7.96 6.48
N SER A 41 -9.94 -8.80 5.46
CA SER A 41 -9.77 -10.23 5.62
C SER A 41 -8.41 -10.47 6.28
N ILE A 42 -8.33 -11.46 7.19
CA ILE A 42 -7.08 -11.76 7.91
C ILE A 42 -5.86 -11.79 6.97
N LYS A 43 -6.06 -12.26 5.73
CA LYS A 43 -5.06 -12.27 4.66
C LYS A 43 -4.60 -10.87 4.23
N GLU A 44 -5.51 -9.92 4.04
CA GLU A 44 -5.17 -8.52 3.72
C GLU A 44 -4.36 -7.89 4.86
N ILE A 45 -4.78 -8.09 6.11
CA ILE A 45 -4.05 -7.58 7.27
C ILE A 45 -2.63 -8.18 7.33
N TYR A 46 -2.48 -9.47 7.02
CA TYR A 46 -1.15 -10.10 6.89
C TYR A 46 -0.30 -9.45 5.80
N SER A 47 -0.83 -9.30 4.58
CA SER A 47 -0.09 -8.72 3.45
C SER A 47 0.31 -7.28 3.73
N SER A 48 -0.61 -6.46 4.23
CA SER A 48 -0.32 -5.08 4.60
C SER A 48 0.73 -5.00 5.71
N ALA A 49 0.69 -5.89 6.70
CA ALA A 49 1.69 -5.89 7.77
C ALA A 49 3.09 -6.26 7.25
N GLN A 50 3.20 -7.16 6.27
CA GLN A 50 4.47 -7.47 5.63
C GLN A 50 5.04 -6.25 4.91
N GLU A 51 4.23 -5.58 4.09
CA GLU A 51 4.63 -4.37 3.37
C GLU A 51 5.08 -3.25 4.32
N ALA A 52 4.34 -3.03 5.42
CA ALA A 52 4.68 -2.03 6.41
C ALA A 52 6.03 -2.31 7.11
N ILE A 53 6.30 -3.57 7.45
CA ILE A 53 7.57 -3.99 8.03
C ILE A 53 8.73 -3.79 7.05
N GLU A 54 8.54 -4.17 5.79
CA GLU A 54 9.55 -3.95 4.76
C GLU A 54 9.85 -2.47 4.56
N PHE A 55 8.81 -1.63 4.50
CA PHE A 55 8.96 -0.19 4.40
C PHE A 55 9.69 0.41 5.61
N TYR A 56 9.38 -0.03 6.83
CA TYR A 56 10.05 0.45 8.05
C TYR A 56 11.57 0.27 7.98
N TYR A 57 12.05 -0.90 7.57
CA TYR A 57 13.50 -1.12 7.43
C TYR A 57 14.08 -0.40 6.21
N GLN A 58 13.36 -0.37 5.08
CA GLN A 58 13.83 0.37 3.90
C GLN A 58 13.98 1.87 4.17
N ALA A 59 13.09 2.47 4.97
CA ALA A 59 13.12 3.88 5.31
C ALA A 59 14.40 4.28 6.08
N SER A 60 15.00 3.34 6.83
CA SER A 60 16.28 3.56 7.50
C SER A 60 17.48 3.61 6.53
N GLY A 61 17.36 3.01 5.34
CA GLY A 61 18.45 2.88 4.36
C GLY A 61 19.60 1.94 4.77
N GLU A 62 19.63 1.47 6.02
CA GLU A 62 20.71 0.65 6.57
C GLU A 62 20.38 -0.84 6.61
N TRP A 63 19.10 -1.20 6.54
CA TRP A 63 18.63 -2.55 6.78
C TRP A 63 17.83 -3.11 5.59
N SER A 64 18.03 -4.38 5.29
CA SER A 64 17.20 -5.14 4.35
C SER A 64 16.48 -6.28 5.06
N VAL A 65 15.18 -6.43 4.81
CA VAL A 65 14.42 -7.60 5.27
C VAL A 65 14.80 -8.82 4.44
N LEU A 66 15.29 -9.87 5.09
CA LEU A 66 15.57 -11.16 4.45
C LEU A 66 14.36 -12.09 4.51
N LYS A 67 13.63 -12.06 5.63
CA LYS A 67 12.49 -12.94 5.86
C LYS A 67 11.56 -12.39 6.93
N ILE A 68 10.26 -12.54 6.71
CA ILE A 68 9.24 -12.44 7.76
C ILE A 68 8.72 -13.86 8.00
N SER A 69 9.07 -14.43 9.15
CA SER A 69 9.00 -15.88 9.38
C SER A 69 7.76 -16.35 10.11
N LYS A 70 7.14 -15.48 10.90
CA LYS A 70 5.92 -15.74 11.66
C LYS A 70 5.21 -14.43 11.90
N ILE A 71 3.91 -14.39 11.71
CA ILE A 71 3.07 -13.28 12.08
C ILE A 71 1.94 -13.84 12.96
N ASN A 72 1.70 -13.24 14.12
CA ASN A 72 0.64 -13.62 15.05
C ASN A 72 -0.22 -12.40 15.36
N PHE A 73 -1.53 -12.60 15.46
CA PHE A 73 -2.43 -11.63 16.08
C PHE A 73 -2.35 -11.81 17.59
N VAL A 74 -1.87 -10.77 18.29
CA VAL A 74 -1.48 -10.87 19.70
C VAL A 74 -2.67 -10.66 20.62
N ASP A 75 -3.56 -9.73 20.27
CA ASP A 75 -4.83 -9.54 20.96
C ASP A 75 -5.74 -8.63 20.12
N THR A 76 -7.03 -8.91 20.10
CA THR A 76 -8.05 -8.14 19.37
C THR A 76 -9.15 -7.63 20.31
N GLN A 77 -8.84 -7.35 21.59
CA GLN A 77 -9.85 -6.86 22.56
C GLN A 77 -10.51 -5.54 22.11
N SER A 78 -9.89 -4.82 21.18
CA SER A 78 -10.52 -3.70 20.48
C SER A 78 -10.98 -4.12 19.10
N ALA A 79 -12.23 -3.78 18.75
CA ALA A 79 -12.71 -3.89 17.37
C ALA A 79 -12.00 -2.91 16.42
N GLU A 80 -11.42 -1.83 16.98
CA GLU A 80 -10.79 -0.74 16.23
C GLU A 80 -9.34 -1.07 15.88
N TYR A 81 -8.66 -1.87 16.71
CA TYR A 81 -7.23 -2.15 16.56
C TYR A 81 -6.92 -3.64 16.56
N THR A 82 -6.09 -4.03 15.60
CA THR A 82 -5.48 -5.36 15.53
C THR A 82 -4.00 -5.24 15.87
N LEU A 83 -3.57 -5.91 16.94
CA LEU A 83 -2.16 -6.00 17.31
C LEU A 83 -1.52 -7.21 16.65
N ILE A 84 -0.40 -6.97 15.97
CA ILE A 84 0.32 -7.97 15.19
C ILE A 84 1.75 -8.06 15.70
N SER A 85 2.24 -9.28 15.93
CA SER A 85 3.63 -9.57 16.22
C SER A 85 4.24 -10.37 15.08
N ALA A 86 5.30 -9.84 14.49
CA ALA A 86 6.03 -10.45 13.38
C ALA A 86 7.48 -10.74 13.76
N ARG A 87 7.96 -11.95 13.46
CA ARG A 87 9.40 -12.29 13.58
C ARG A 87 10.10 -12.04 12.26
N THR A 88 11.03 -11.10 12.27
CA THR A 88 11.79 -10.66 11.09
C THR A 88 13.24 -11.13 11.19
N THR A 89 13.83 -11.43 10.05
CA THR A 89 15.28 -11.55 9.89
C THR A 89 15.71 -10.42 8.99
N ILE A 90 16.65 -9.61 9.47
CA ILE A 90 17.16 -8.45 8.75
C ILE A 90 18.67 -8.55 8.58
N LYS A 91 19.18 -7.77 7.63
CA LYS A 91 20.61 -7.66 7.38
C LYS A 91 21.01 -6.20 7.32
N ASN A 92 22.06 -5.83 8.05
CA ASN A 92 22.69 -4.54 7.91
C ASN A 92 23.43 -4.49 6.56
N LEU A 93 23.14 -3.50 5.74
CA LEU A 93 23.70 -3.36 4.41
C LEU A 93 25.18 -2.97 4.43
N THR A 94 25.60 -2.26 5.49
CA THR A 94 26.98 -1.78 5.70
C THR A 94 27.85 -2.85 6.36
N THR A 95 27.45 -3.35 7.54
CA THR A 95 28.26 -4.30 8.33
C THR A 95 28.08 -5.74 7.90
N ARG A 96 27.04 -6.03 7.09
CA ARG A 96 26.61 -7.39 6.69
C ARG A 96 26.10 -8.26 7.83
N GLU A 97 25.98 -7.71 9.04
CA GLU A 97 25.42 -8.39 10.21
C GLU A 97 23.97 -8.82 9.94
N ILE A 98 23.60 -9.99 10.47
CA ILE A 98 22.25 -10.54 10.38
C ILE A 98 21.65 -10.58 11.77
N SER A 99 20.49 -9.94 11.92
CA SER A 99 19.76 -9.85 13.18
C SER A 99 18.37 -10.47 13.03
N LYS A 100 17.83 -10.96 14.16
CA LYS A 100 16.44 -11.41 14.26
C LYS A 100 15.73 -10.46 15.19
N GLU A 101 14.64 -9.87 14.71
CA GLU A 101 13.87 -8.89 15.46
C GLU A 101 12.42 -9.33 15.58
N ILE A 102 11.74 -8.72 16.55
CA ILE A 102 10.30 -8.81 16.70
C ILE A 102 9.72 -7.43 16.40
N CYS A 103 8.89 -7.36 15.37
CA CYS A 103 8.11 -6.17 15.07
C CYS A 103 6.73 -6.29 15.68
N LEU A 104 6.34 -5.26 16.44
CA LEU A 104 4.98 -5.04 16.91
C LEU A 104 4.33 -4.00 16.01
N VAL A 105 3.18 -4.35 15.44
CA VAL A 105 2.46 -3.52 14.48
C VAL A 105 1.03 -3.33 14.99
N THR A 106 0.59 -2.08 15.03
CA THR A 106 -0.78 -1.71 15.37
C THR A 106 -1.51 -1.33 14.08
N TYR A 107 -2.51 -2.13 13.72
CA TYR A 107 -3.33 -1.93 12.53
C TYR A 107 -4.72 -1.42 12.94
N VAL A 108 -5.14 -0.30 12.35
CA VAL A 108 -6.47 0.27 12.54
C VAL A 108 -7.43 -0.41 11.57
N THR A 109 -8.33 -1.22 12.11
CA THR A 109 -9.22 -2.09 11.32
C THR A 109 -10.21 -1.28 10.47
N GLU A 110 -10.68 -0.13 10.98
CA GLU A 110 -11.66 0.71 10.30
C GLU A 110 -11.09 1.38 9.06
N ASN A 111 -9.90 1.97 9.15
CA ASN A 111 -9.31 2.72 8.03
C ASN A 111 -8.31 1.89 7.21
N HIS A 112 -8.04 0.65 7.61
CA HIS A 112 -7.01 -0.20 7.03
C HIS A 112 -5.60 0.40 7.07
N GLU A 113 -5.31 1.19 8.11
CA GLU A 113 -4.07 1.96 8.25
C GLU A 113 -3.17 1.41 9.35
N PHE A 114 -1.87 1.66 9.24
CA PHE A 114 -0.91 1.36 10.30
C PHE A 114 -0.74 2.56 11.22
N TYR A 115 -1.09 2.39 12.49
CA TYR A 115 -0.92 3.42 13.50
C TYR A 115 0.53 3.52 13.99
N SER A 116 1.16 2.36 14.22
CA SER A 116 2.53 2.31 14.73
C SER A 116 3.21 1.01 14.38
N ILE A 117 4.52 1.08 14.13
CA ILE A 117 5.42 -0.07 14.01
C ILE A 117 6.64 0.15 14.89
N ASN A 118 6.99 -0.86 15.69
CA ASN A 118 8.18 -0.85 16.53
C ASN A 118 8.87 -2.21 16.40
N CYS A 119 10.14 -2.23 15.99
CA CYS A 119 10.95 -3.46 15.90
C CYS A 119 12.14 -3.40 16.87
N PHE A 120 12.45 -4.54 17.50
CA PHE A 120 13.50 -4.68 18.52
C PHE A 120 14.07 -6.09 18.58
#